data_AF-A0A971S6E1-F1
#
_entry.id   AF-A0A971S6E1-F1
#
_cell.length_a   1.000
_cell.length_b   1.000
_cell.length_c   1.000
_cell.angle_alpha   90.00
_cell.angle_beta   90.00
_cell.angle_gamma   90.00
#
_symmetry.space_group_name_H-M   'P 1'
#
loop_
_entity.id
_entity.type
_entity.pdbx_description
1 polymer ?
#
loop_
_entity_poly.entity_id
_entity_poly.type
_entity_poly.pdbx_seq_one_letter_code
_entity_poly.pdbx_strand_id
1 'polypeptide(L)'
;MFSTTEEFFIAIFSLSTTGLMVFGIWFILSHFLKKDKTKPKRGLILSAIVSAGSFFIVLFSLKALLLVISIYLIIRYKREYDKKRSEELRLEEEKWRMEMEERERMVEKTLKLIFSDYELGSRLKEFIIQHTKRFDYGEIGFDEYSKILDMFLIYINKKVPNQFESSTNKELEEVIKYWKSNPAFEIDREMIDSYIEDKKFDIYADDLRKKLNIDSYKNLDDAIEEYLDVFGDKGLMSLNLEILSQVLEEDWEDISRMVEEKYQKIKEEYELKRLEDQLFKSSPKYRDMEYIDSLSGLEFEDFLKELFIDFGYKIKDLPYSNDYGADLIIGKGFEEIVIQAKNYSGNVGNKAIQEVVSAKVYYKCDKAMVITNSYYTQNAIKTAQESGVILIDRDELEKILNEGSMYFNSLVS
;
A
#
# COMPACT_ATOMS: atom_id res chain seq x y z
N MET A 1 -40.85 27.16 25.23
CA MET A 1 -39.84 26.77 26.24
C MET A 1 -38.92 27.97 26.35
N PHE A 2 -38.97 28.71 27.47
CA PHE A 2 -38.31 30.02 27.57
C PHE A 2 -36.80 29.89 27.32
N SER A 3 -36.30 30.66 26.36
CA SER A 3 -34.95 30.55 25.81
C SER A 3 -33.91 31.26 26.70
N THR A 4 -34.34 32.21 27.52
CA THR A 4 -33.50 33.00 28.43
C THR A 4 -34.10 33.12 29.84
N THR A 5 -33.27 33.47 30.82
CA THR A 5 -33.70 33.80 32.19
C THR A 5 -34.70 34.96 32.21
N GLU A 6 -34.56 35.94 31.31
CA GLU A 6 -35.46 37.10 31.20
C GLU A 6 -36.87 36.71 30.74
N GLU A 7 -37.00 35.86 29.72
CA GLU A 7 -38.30 35.38 29.24
C GLU A 7 -39.07 34.61 30.33
N PHE A 8 -38.35 33.85 31.17
CA PHE A 8 -38.91 33.15 32.32
C PHE A 8 -39.40 34.13 33.40
N PHE A 9 -38.63 35.16 33.74
CA PHE A 9 -39.06 36.20 34.69
C PHE A 9 -40.28 36.98 34.17
N ILE A 10 -40.34 37.29 32.88
CA ILE A 10 -41.48 37.96 32.24
C ILE A 10 -42.74 37.09 32.29
N ALA A 11 -42.61 35.78 32.07
CA ALA A 11 -43.73 34.84 32.19
C ALA A 11 -44.25 34.71 33.63
N ILE A 12 -43.35 34.65 34.62
CA ILE A 12 -43.72 34.65 36.04
C ILE A 12 -44.43 35.96 36.44
N PHE A 13 -43.91 37.09 35.97
CA PHE A 13 -44.47 38.41 36.26
C PHE A 13 -45.84 38.61 35.61
N SER A 14 -46.05 38.12 34.38
CA SER A 14 -47.35 38.20 33.70
C SER A 14 -48.42 37.30 34.33
N LEU A 15 -48.06 36.09 34.80
CA LEU A 15 -49.00 35.21 35.53
C LEU A 15 -49.41 35.78 36.90
N SER A 16 -48.49 36.44 37.62
CA SER A 16 -48.79 37.03 38.92
C SER A 16 -49.63 38.32 38.80
N THR A 17 -49.33 39.16 37.81
CA THR A 17 -50.07 40.40 37.55
C THR A 17 -51.49 40.17 37.02
N THR A 18 -51.69 39.18 36.14
CA THR A 18 -53.04 38.80 35.66
C THR A 18 -53.91 38.25 36.78
N GLY A 19 -53.37 37.40 37.66
CA GLY A 19 -54.09 36.92 38.84
C GLY A 19 -54.50 38.04 39.80
N LEU A 20 -53.60 39.01 40.04
CA LEU A 20 -53.87 40.19 40.87
C LEU A 20 -54.88 41.15 40.23
N MET A 21 -54.83 41.37 38.92
CA MET A 21 -55.81 42.19 38.20
C MET A 21 -57.20 41.56 38.23
N VAL A 22 -57.32 40.24 38.00
CA VAL A 22 -58.61 39.53 38.06
C VAL A 22 -59.18 39.59 39.48
N PHE A 23 -58.34 39.46 40.51
CA PHE A 23 -58.75 39.63 41.91
C PHE A 23 -59.20 41.06 42.23
N GLY A 24 -58.47 42.08 41.75
CA GLY A 24 -58.79 43.50 41.96
C GLY A 24 -60.08 43.94 41.26
N ILE A 25 -60.26 43.57 39.98
CA ILE A 25 -61.48 43.82 39.20
C ILE A 25 -62.68 43.15 39.90
N TRP A 26 -62.48 41.94 40.45
CA TRP A 26 -63.53 41.23 41.16
C TRP A 26 -63.84 41.81 42.54
N PHE A 27 -62.86 42.26 43.32
CA PHE A 27 -63.07 42.95 44.59
C PHE A 27 -64.00 44.17 44.41
N ILE A 28 -63.80 44.90 43.31
CA ILE A 28 -64.63 46.03 42.90
C ILE A 28 -66.04 45.55 42.51
N LEU A 29 -66.18 44.55 41.62
CA LEU A 29 -67.48 44.00 41.19
C LEU A 29 -68.31 43.39 42.34
N SER A 30 -67.66 42.68 43.26
CA SER A 30 -68.25 42.11 44.48
C SER A 30 -68.83 43.20 45.39
N HIS A 31 -68.12 44.32 45.52
CA HIS A 31 -68.59 45.49 46.26
C HIS A 31 -69.85 46.10 45.63
N PHE A 32 -69.94 46.15 44.29
CA PHE A 32 -71.13 46.62 43.59
C PHE A 32 -72.32 45.65 43.65
N LEU A 33 -72.09 44.35 43.48
CA LEU A 33 -73.14 43.31 43.51
C LEU A 33 -73.80 43.17 44.90
N LYS A 34 -73.08 43.47 45.99
CA LYS A 34 -73.67 43.55 47.35
C LYS A 34 -74.58 44.77 47.56
N LYS A 35 -74.53 45.78 46.69
CA LYS A 35 -75.25 47.06 46.84
C LYS A 35 -76.61 47.07 46.12
N ASP A 36 -76.89 46.09 45.27
CA ASP A 36 -78.19 45.94 44.60
C ASP A 36 -79.27 45.43 45.57
N LYS A 37 -80.20 46.32 45.94
CA LYS A 37 -81.26 46.06 46.94
C LYS A 37 -82.46 45.30 46.39
N THR A 38 -82.51 45.00 45.08
CA THR A 38 -83.71 44.44 44.45
C THR A 38 -83.80 42.91 44.53
N LYS A 39 -82.68 42.18 44.73
CA LYS A 39 -82.64 40.69 44.86
C LYS A 39 -81.51 40.17 45.79
N PRO A 40 -81.62 40.33 47.13
CA PRO A 40 -80.49 40.14 48.07
C PRO A 40 -79.96 38.71 48.19
N LYS A 41 -80.83 37.67 48.15
CA LYS A 41 -80.39 36.26 48.25
C LYS A 41 -79.61 35.79 47.00
N ARG A 42 -79.96 36.29 45.82
CA ARG A 42 -79.24 35.96 44.56
C ARG A 42 -77.87 36.65 44.51
N GLY A 43 -77.76 37.89 44.96
CA GLY A 43 -76.48 38.61 45.05
C GLY A 43 -75.47 37.94 46.00
N LEU A 44 -75.93 37.43 47.15
CA LEU A 44 -75.08 36.69 48.09
C LEU A 44 -74.57 35.37 47.51
N ILE A 45 -75.44 34.58 46.87
CA ILE A 45 -75.08 33.31 46.23
C ILE A 45 -74.11 33.54 45.05
N LEU A 46 -74.36 34.55 44.20
CA LEU A 46 -73.41 34.93 43.15
C LEU A 46 -72.06 35.37 43.74
N SER A 47 -72.06 36.15 44.82
CA SER A 47 -70.80 36.57 45.46
C SER A 47 -69.99 35.40 46.01
N ALA A 48 -70.65 34.38 46.57
CA ALA A 48 -69.99 33.18 47.11
C ALA A 48 -69.45 32.27 46.00
N ILE A 49 -70.22 32.04 44.94
CA ILE A 49 -69.79 31.25 43.77
C ILE A 49 -68.57 31.90 43.11
N VAL A 50 -68.60 33.22 42.92
CA VAL A 50 -67.48 33.91 42.28
C VAL A 50 -66.28 34.03 43.23
N SER A 51 -66.47 34.20 44.55
CA SER A 51 -65.37 34.12 45.55
C SER A 51 -64.65 32.76 45.48
N ALA A 52 -65.42 31.68 45.44
CA ALA A 52 -64.89 30.33 45.31
C ALA A 52 -64.14 30.17 43.97
N GLY A 53 -64.73 30.64 42.86
CA GLY A 53 -64.09 30.66 41.54
C GLY A 53 -62.77 31.44 41.53
N SER A 54 -62.72 32.62 42.14
CA SER A 54 -61.50 33.44 42.27
C SER A 54 -60.44 32.75 43.11
N PHE A 55 -60.82 32.07 44.20
CA PHE A 55 -59.89 31.25 44.99
C PHE A 55 -59.31 30.09 44.17
N PHE A 56 -60.13 29.39 43.39
CA PHE A 56 -59.67 28.34 42.49
C PHE A 56 -58.74 28.89 41.39
N ILE A 57 -59.01 30.08 40.85
CA ILE A 57 -58.13 30.74 39.87
C ILE A 57 -56.79 31.07 40.51
N VAL A 58 -56.76 31.67 41.70
CA VAL A 58 -55.49 31.96 42.41
C VAL A 58 -54.72 30.67 42.72
N LEU A 59 -55.41 29.62 43.18
CA LEU A 59 -54.79 28.32 43.46
C LEU A 59 -54.23 27.66 42.18
N PHE A 60 -54.96 27.77 41.07
CA PHE A 60 -54.53 27.27 39.76
C PHE A 60 -53.32 28.06 39.23
N SER A 61 -53.33 29.39 39.33
CA SER A 61 -52.20 30.25 38.98
C SER A 61 -50.96 29.94 39.83
N LEU A 62 -51.13 29.67 41.13
CA LEU A 62 -50.03 29.27 42.02
C LEU A 62 -49.47 27.89 41.64
N LYS A 63 -50.34 26.91 41.34
CA LYS A 63 -49.92 25.59 40.85
C LYS A 63 -49.21 25.68 39.51
N ALA A 64 -49.70 26.50 38.59
CA ALA A 64 -49.07 26.75 37.29
C ALA A 64 -47.69 27.41 37.46
N LEU A 65 -47.56 28.38 38.36
CA LEU A 65 -46.29 29.01 38.70
C LEU A 65 -45.29 28.00 39.28
N LEU A 66 -45.72 27.17 40.25
CA LEU A 66 -44.88 26.12 40.82
C LEU A 66 -44.43 25.11 39.75
N LEU A 67 -45.32 24.69 38.85
CA LEU A 67 -44.99 23.81 37.73
C LEU A 67 -43.93 24.43 36.80
N VAL A 68 -44.08 25.71 36.45
CA VAL A 68 -43.12 26.44 35.61
C VAL A 68 -41.75 26.55 36.28
N ILE A 69 -41.71 26.84 37.59
CA ILE A 69 -40.47 26.84 38.37
C ILE A 69 -39.83 25.45 38.41
N SER A 70 -40.61 24.40 38.67
CA SER A 70 -40.11 23.02 38.67
C SER A 70 -39.52 22.62 37.32
N ILE A 71 -40.21 22.94 36.21
CA ILE A 71 -39.70 22.67 34.86
C ILE A 71 -38.40 23.43 34.59
N TYR A 72 -38.31 24.71 34.98
CA TYR A 72 -37.09 25.50 34.84
C TYR A 72 -35.92 24.91 35.64
N LEU A 73 -36.15 24.52 36.89
CA LEU A 73 -35.13 23.88 37.73
C LEU A 73 -34.66 22.55 37.13
N ILE A 74 -35.57 21.73 36.59
CA ILE A 74 -35.22 20.47 35.90
C ILE A 74 -34.37 20.74 34.66
N ILE A 75 -34.76 21.71 33.82
CA ILE A 75 -34.00 22.08 32.60
C ILE A 75 -32.61 22.61 32.99
N ARG A 76 -32.52 23.47 34.00
CA ARG A 76 -31.26 24.03 34.48
C ARG A 76 -30.36 22.93 35.03
N TYR A 77 -30.89 22.05 35.89
CA TYR A 77 -30.14 20.91 36.43
C TYR A 77 -29.64 20.00 35.31
N LYS A 78 -30.49 19.68 34.33
CA LYS A 78 -30.10 18.89 33.17
C LYS A 78 -28.98 19.56 32.37
N ARG A 79 -29.05 20.87 32.10
CA ARG A 79 -27.97 21.61 31.42
C ARG A 79 -26.65 21.58 32.19
N GLU A 80 -26.68 21.77 33.51
CA GLU A 80 -25.47 21.70 34.34
C GLU A 80 -24.90 20.27 34.39
N TYR A 81 -25.76 19.25 34.44
CA TYR A 81 -25.36 17.85 34.36
C TYR A 81 -24.74 17.51 33.01
N ASP A 82 -25.40 17.88 31.91
CA ASP A 82 -24.92 17.64 30.53
C ASP A 82 -23.56 18.33 30.31
N LYS A 83 -23.38 19.55 30.84
CA LYS A 83 -22.10 20.28 30.76
C LYS A 83 -20.98 19.60 31.54
N LYS A 84 -21.25 19.07 32.74
CA LYS A 84 -20.27 18.30 33.51
C LYS A 84 -19.90 17.02 32.79
N ARG A 85 -20.91 16.30 32.27
CA ARG A 85 -20.71 15.07 31.53
C ARG A 85 -19.91 15.27 30.25
N SER A 86 -20.14 16.37 29.52
CA SER A 86 -19.35 16.70 28.32
C SER A 86 -17.90 17.00 28.66
N GLU A 87 -17.64 17.67 29.79
CA GLU A 87 -16.26 17.97 30.23
C GLU A 87 -15.53 16.70 30.69
N GLU A 88 -16.20 15.81 31.41
CA GLU A 88 -15.66 14.50 31.79
C GLU A 88 -15.28 13.68 30.55
N LEU A 89 -16.16 13.62 29.54
CA LEU A 89 -15.88 12.92 28.28
C LEU A 89 -14.70 13.55 27.53
N ARG A 90 -14.62 14.89 27.49
CA ARG A 90 -13.48 15.60 26.88
C ARG A 90 -12.15 15.25 27.53
N LEU A 91 -12.11 15.22 28.86
CA LEU A 91 -10.91 14.84 29.62
C LEU A 91 -10.55 13.36 29.43
N GLU A 92 -11.55 12.49 29.32
CA GLU A 92 -11.36 11.07 29.01
C GLU A 92 -10.78 10.92 27.60
N GLU A 93 -11.34 11.57 26.58
CA GLU A 93 -10.82 11.58 25.21
C GLU A 93 -9.39 12.14 25.10
N GLU A 94 -9.08 13.24 25.81
CA GLU A 94 -7.71 13.78 25.87
C GLU A 94 -6.73 12.79 26.49
N LYS A 95 -7.13 12.12 27.57
CA LYS A 95 -6.31 11.09 28.20
C LYS A 95 -6.06 9.91 27.26
N TRP A 96 -7.10 9.39 26.61
CA TRP A 96 -6.97 8.31 25.63
C TRP A 96 -6.06 8.71 24.47
N ARG A 97 -6.17 9.95 23.96
CA ARG A 97 -5.29 10.46 22.91
C ARG A 97 -3.83 10.48 23.33
N MET A 98 -3.52 11.02 24.51
CA MET A 98 -2.14 11.07 25.03
C MET A 98 -1.55 9.66 25.21
N GLU A 99 -2.34 8.72 25.72
CA GLU A 99 -1.93 7.31 25.88
C GLU A 99 -1.66 6.65 24.52
N MET A 100 -2.50 6.93 23.51
CA MET A 100 -2.31 6.41 22.15
C MET A 100 -1.07 7.01 21.47
N GLU A 101 -0.87 8.33 21.55
CA GLU A 101 0.32 9.00 21.01
C GLU A 101 1.60 8.51 21.69
N GLU A 102 1.56 8.23 23.00
CA GLU A 102 2.68 7.62 23.70
C GLU A 102 2.95 6.19 23.23
N ARG A 103 1.89 5.38 23.05
CA ARG A 103 2.02 4.03 22.50
C ARG A 103 2.64 4.05 21.10
N GLU A 104 2.11 4.85 20.18
CA GLU A 104 2.62 4.95 18.80
C GLU A 104 4.09 5.36 18.76
N ARG A 105 4.47 6.37 19.55
CA ARG A 105 5.86 6.81 19.67
C ARG A 105 6.79 5.70 20.18
N MET A 106 6.33 4.91 21.14
CA MET A 106 7.11 3.79 21.69
C MET A 106 7.20 2.61 20.71
N VAL A 107 6.14 2.34 19.94
CA VAL A 107 6.16 1.36 18.84
C VAL A 107 7.21 1.77 17.81
N GLU A 108 7.16 3.01 17.32
CA GLU A 108 8.09 3.52 16.31
C GLU A 108 9.55 3.43 16.78
N LYS A 109 9.84 3.89 18.01
CA LYS A 109 11.17 3.75 18.62
C LYS A 109 11.62 2.30 18.69
N THR A 110 10.72 1.39 19.08
CA THR A 110 11.05 -0.03 19.18
C THR A 110 11.41 -0.61 17.82
N LEU A 111 10.57 -0.42 16.80
CA LEU A 111 10.81 -0.97 15.47
C LEU A 111 12.10 -0.40 14.85
N LYS A 112 12.36 0.91 15.03
CA LYS A 112 13.63 1.53 14.63
C LYS A 112 14.83 0.86 15.27
N LEU A 113 14.77 0.55 16.56
CA LEU A 113 15.84 -0.15 17.27
C LEU A 113 16.03 -1.57 16.76
N ILE A 114 14.93 -2.32 16.58
CA ILE A 114 14.97 -3.72 16.09
C ILE A 114 15.62 -3.78 14.71
N PHE A 115 15.21 -2.90 13.80
CA PHE A 115 15.74 -2.88 12.44
C PHE A 115 17.03 -2.08 12.26
N SER A 116 17.57 -1.49 13.35
CA SER A 116 18.93 -0.97 13.37
C SER A 116 19.99 -2.08 13.45
N ASP A 117 19.59 -3.27 13.92
CA ASP A 117 20.42 -4.48 13.82
C ASP A 117 20.66 -4.84 12.34
N TYR A 118 21.91 -5.16 12.01
CA TYR A 118 22.30 -5.42 10.63
C TYR A 118 21.57 -6.64 10.03
N GLU A 119 21.41 -7.74 10.78
CA GLU A 119 20.73 -8.94 10.30
C GLU A 119 19.24 -8.65 10.06
N LEU A 120 18.53 -8.14 11.08
CA LEU A 120 17.09 -7.88 10.97
C LEU A 120 16.77 -6.77 9.98
N GLY A 121 17.58 -5.70 9.95
CA GLY A 121 17.44 -4.62 8.97
C GLY A 121 17.65 -5.11 7.54
N SER A 122 18.63 -5.98 7.28
CA SER A 122 18.82 -6.60 5.96
C SER A 122 17.64 -7.49 5.57
N ARG A 123 17.13 -8.30 6.51
CA ARG A 123 15.98 -9.18 6.27
C ARG A 123 14.69 -8.40 5.99
N LEU A 124 14.48 -7.27 6.65
CA LEU A 124 13.36 -6.38 6.34
C LEU A 124 13.45 -5.85 4.90
N LYS A 125 14.64 -5.41 4.46
CA LYS A 125 14.85 -4.94 3.10
C LYS A 125 14.57 -6.03 2.07
N GLU A 126 15.11 -7.23 2.28
CA GLU A 126 14.84 -8.40 1.44
C GLU A 126 13.33 -8.73 1.39
N PHE A 127 12.68 -8.75 2.55
CA PHE A 127 11.24 -8.99 2.66
C PHE A 127 10.44 -7.98 1.83
N ILE A 128 10.73 -6.70 1.98
CA ILE A 128 10.03 -5.63 1.26
C ILE A 128 10.22 -5.80 -0.25
N ILE A 129 11.47 -5.99 -0.70
CA ILE A 129 11.78 -6.13 -2.13
C ILE A 129 11.08 -7.35 -2.75
N GLN A 130 11.00 -8.46 -2.03
CA GLN A 130 10.49 -9.73 -2.57
C GLN A 130 8.98 -9.93 -2.38
N HIS A 131 8.42 -9.37 -1.31
CA HIS A 131 7.09 -9.77 -0.82
C HIS A 131 6.09 -8.63 -0.71
N THR A 132 6.46 -7.38 -0.99
CA THR A 132 5.50 -6.27 -1.04
C THR A 132 5.19 -5.89 -2.49
N LYS A 133 4.28 -4.93 -2.69
CA LYS A 133 3.79 -4.49 -4.01
C LYS A 133 4.88 -3.81 -4.86
N ARG A 134 5.93 -4.54 -5.21
CA ARG A 134 6.94 -4.15 -6.16
C ARG A 134 6.65 -4.87 -7.47
N PHE A 135 6.23 -4.10 -8.47
CA PHE A 135 5.62 -4.62 -9.70
C PHE A 135 6.58 -5.45 -10.58
N ASP A 136 7.88 -5.34 -10.34
CA ASP A 136 8.93 -6.09 -11.01
C ASP A 136 8.68 -7.61 -10.92
N TYR A 137 8.08 -8.07 -9.80
CA TYR A 137 7.85 -9.49 -9.46
C TYR A 137 6.37 -9.95 -9.54
N GLY A 138 5.45 -9.09 -9.97
CA GLY A 138 4.01 -9.40 -10.08
C GLY A 138 3.20 -9.08 -8.81
N GLU A 139 1.86 -9.12 -8.91
CA GLU A 139 0.97 -8.92 -7.77
C GLU A 139 0.96 -10.17 -6.87
N ILE A 140 1.43 -10.02 -5.63
CA ILE A 140 1.26 -11.05 -4.60
C ILE A 140 -0.19 -10.97 -4.11
N GLY A 141 -0.89 -12.10 -4.12
CA GLY A 141 -2.25 -12.17 -3.61
C GLY A 141 -2.30 -11.79 -2.13
N PHE A 142 -3.36 -11.09 -1.70
CA PHE A 142 -3.52 -10.67 -0.30
C PHE A 142 -3.32 -11.82 0.70
N ASP A 143 -3.84 -13.00 0.39
CA ASP A 143 -3.71 -14.19 1.24
C ASP A 143 -2.27 -14.71 1.32
N GLU A 144 -1.49 -14.57 0.25
CA GLU A 144 -0.09 -14.98 0.20
C GLU A 144 0.78 -13.99 0.99
N TYR A 145 0.59 -12.69 0.76
CA TYR A 145 1.25 -11.64 1.54
C TYR A 145 0.98 -11.80 3.04
N SER A 146 -0.29 -12.01 3.40
CA SER A 146 -0.71 -12.16 4.79
C SER A 146 -0.01 -13.32 5.50
N LYS A 147 0.17 -14.46 4.82
CA LYS A 147 0.88 -15.63 5.37
C LYS A 147 2.38 -15.36 5.53
N ILE A 148 3.00 -14.73 4.53
CA ILE A 148 4.43 -14.44 4.55
C ILE A 148 4.75 -13.40 5.64
N LEU A 149 3.88 -12.40 5.82
CA LEU A 149 3.98 -11.43 6.90
C LEU A 149 3.88 -12.08 8.28
N ASP A 150 2.96 -13.04 8.49
CA ASP A 150 2.90 -13.81 9.75
C ASP A 150 4.20 -14.55 10.04
N MET A 151 4.76 -15.20 9.02
CA MET A 151 6.03 -15.92 9.18
C MET A 151 7.17 -14.96 9.54
N PHE A 152 7.20 -13.78 8.95
CA PHE A 152 8.19 -12.76 9.24
C PHE A 152 8.04 -12.17 10.64
N LEU A 153 6.79 -11.92 11.08
CA LEU A 153 6.49 -11.51 12.45
C LEU A 153 6.98 -12.55 13.48
N ILE A 154 6.72 -13.84 13.25
CA ILE A 154 7.22 -14.93 14.11
C ILE A 154 8.76 -14.94 14.13
N TYR A 155 9.41 -14.73 12.97
CA TYR A 155 10.86 -14.66 12.88
C TYR A 155 11.43 -13.50 13.72
N ILE A 156 10.84 -12.30 13.62
CA ILE A 156 11.23 -11.12 14.39
C ILE A 156 11.06 -11.39 15.89
N ASN A 157 9.89 -11.84 16.33
CA ASN A 157 9.60 -12.06 17.76
C ASN A 157 10.49 -13.14 18.39
N LYS A 158 11.04 -14.08 17.61
CA LYS A 158 12.05 -15.05 18.10
C LYS A 158 13.45 -14.45 18.28
N LYS A 159 13.79 -13.40 17.54
CA LYS A 159 15.12 -12.79 17.52
C LYS A 159 15.23 -11.61 18.47
N VAL A 160 14.15 -10.84 18.60
CA VAL A 160 14.01 -9.64 19.43
C VAL A 160 14.50 -9.85 20.88
N PRO A 161 13.98 -10.80 21.68
CA PRO A 161 14.33 -10.92 23.10
C PRO A 161 15.84 -11.00 23.39
N ASN A 162 16.59 -11.71 22.53
CA ASN A 162 18.02 -11.91 22.69
C ASN A 162 18.84 -10.61 22.43
N GLN A 163 18.32 -9.69 21.62
CA GLN A 163 19.00 -8.42 21.32
C GLN A 163 18.91 -7.43 22.47
N PHE A 164 17.76 -7.38 23.17
CA PHE A 164 17.51 -6.42 24.26
C PHE A 164 18.31 -6.72 25.53
N GLU A 165 18.69 -7.98 25.79
CA GLU A 165 19.43 -8.36 27.01
C GLU A 165 20.89 -7.89 27.02
N SER A 166 21.47 -7.55 25.86
CA SER A 166 22.90 -7.27 25.72
C SER A 166 23.26 -5.79 25.51
N SER A 167 22.27 -4.90 25.36
CA SER A 167 22.52 -3.51 24.97
C SER A 167 22.74 -2.58 26.17
N THR A 168 23.67 -1.63 26.06
CA THR A 168 23.93 -0.55 27.04
C THR A 168 23.38 0.81 26.57
N ASN A 169 22.48 0.82 25.59
CA ASN A 169 21.97 2.03 24.97
C ASN A 169 20.87 2.67 25.84
N LYS A 170 21.00 3.97 26.11
CA LYS A 170 20.05 4.75 26.91
C LYS A 170 18.65 4.85 26.28
N GLU A 171 18.55 4.80 24.95
CA GLU A 171 17.26 4.74 24.25
C GLU A 171 16.56 3.39 24.46
N LEU A 172 17.35 2.32 24.58
CA LEU A 172 16.87 0.98 24.90
C LEU A 172 16.35 0.89 26.34
N GLU A 173 16.90 1.64 27.29
CA GLU A 173 16.37 1.70 28.66
C GLU A 173 14.93 2.24 28.73
N GLU A 174 14.61 3.28 27.95
CA GLU A 174 13.28 3.87 27.89
C GLU A 174 12.25 2.87 27.33
N VAL A 175 12.61 2.20 26.23
CA VAL A 175 11.78 1.17 25.58
C VAL A 175 11.57 -0.03 26.49
N ILE A 176 12.64 -0.57 27.08
CA ILE A 176 12.57 -1.71 28.01
C ILE A 176 11.73 -1.35 29.24
N LYS A 177 11.87 -0.13 29.76
CA LYS A 177 11.07 0.34 30.90
C LYS A 177 9.58 0.38 30.54
N TYR A 178 9.24 0.95 29.37
CA TYR A 178 7.87 1.00 28.87
C TYR A 178 7.28 -0.41 28.66
N TRP A 179 8.06 -1.34 28.09
CA TRP A 179 7.65 -2.74 27.90
C TRP A 179 7.39 -3.44 29.23
N LYS A 180 8.28 -3.29 30.22
CA LYS A 180 8.12 -3.88 31.56
C LYS A 180 6.88 -3.37 32.29
N SER A 181 6.51 -2.11 32.09
CA SER A 181 5.27 -1.56 32.63
C SER A 181 4.01 -1.94 31.85
N ASN A 182 4.16 -2.47 30.63
CA ASN A 182 3.06 -2.84 29.73
C ASN A 182 3.23 -4.30 29.24
N PRO A 183 3.01 -5.31 30.11
CA PRO A 183 3.31 -6.72 29.81
C PRO A 183 2.47 -7.35 28.69
N ALA A 184 1.45 -6.65 28.18
CA ALA A 184 0.67 -7.06 27.01
C ALA A 184 1.25 -6.50 25.68
N PHE A 185 2.37 -5.77 25.72
CA PHE A 185 3.00 -5.20 24.54
C PHE A 185 3.82 -6.27 23.82
N GLU A 186 3.22 -6.86 22.79
CA GLU A 186 3.91 -7.67 21.78
C GLU A 186 3.89 -6.88 20.46
N ILE A 187 4.94 -7.02 19.66
CA ILE A 187 4.91 -6.52 18.28
C ILE A 187 3.86 -7.35 17.56
N ASP A 188 2.80 -6.70 17.10
CA ASP A 188 1.72 -7.33 16.38
C ASP A 188 1.85 -7.10 14.87
N ARG A 189 0.93 -7.72 14.13
CA ARG A 189 0.89 -7.62 12.68
C ARG A 189 0.70 -6.18 12.21
N GLU A 190 -0.20 -5.44 12.84
CA GLU A 190 -0.57 -4.08 12.41
C GLU A 190 0.62 -3.12 12.55
N MET A 191 1.39 -3.27 13.63
CA MET A 191 2.62 -2.50 13.83
C MET A 191 3.67 -2.75 12.73
N ILE A 192 3.93 -4.02 12.38
CA ILE A 192 4.91 -4.34 11.35
C ILE A 192 4.42 -3.93 9.97
N ASP A 193 3.15 -4.17 9.67
CA ASP A 193 2.54 -3.81 8.39
C ASP A 193 2.64 -2.30 8.16
N SER A 194 2.26 -1.49 9.16
CA SER A 194 2.39 -0.04 9.10
C SER A 194 3.84 0.42 8.93
N TYR A 195 4.79 -0.26 9.58
CA TYR A 195 6.22 0.08 9.46
C TYR A 195 6.79 -0.29 8.08
N ILE A 196 6.35 -1.42 7.52
CA ILE A 196 6.69 -1.82 6.15
C ILE A 196 6.15 -0.80 5.15
N GLU A 197 4.89 -0.38 5.32
CA GLU A 197 4.25 0.63 4.46
C GLU A 197 4.98 1.98 4.50
N ASP A 198 5.48 2.38 5.68
CA ASP A 198 6.31 3.58 5.85
C ASP A 198 7.69 3.44 5.18
N LYS A 199 8.31 2.25 5.22
CA LYS A 199 9.69 2.05 4.76
C LYS A 199 9.84 1.59 3.31
N LYS A 200 8.79 1.03 2.71
CA LYS A 200 8.89 0.40 1.39
C LYS A 200 9.40 1.36 0.32
N PHE A 201 8.93 2.60 0.34
CA PHE A 201 9.24 3.59 -0.70
C PHE A 201 10.74 3.93 -0.71
N ASP A 202 11.29 4.27 0.47
CA ASP A 202 12.73 4.53 0.63
C ASP A 202 13.58 3.32 0.24
N ILE A 203 13.14 2.11 0.60
CA ILE A 203 13.85 0.87 0.28
C ILE A 203 13.85 0.60 -1.23
N TYR A 204 12.73 0.87 -1.91
CA TYR A 204 12.66 0.75 -3.37
C TYR A 204 13.54 1.79 -4.06
N ALA A 205 13.54 3.03 -3.57
CA ALA A 205 14.39 4.10 -4.10
C ALA A 205 15.88 3.74 -3.97
N ASP A 206 16.30 3.25 -2.80
CA ASP A 206 17.67 2.80 -2.56
C ASP A 206 18.08 1.62 -3.44
N ASP A 207 17.16 0.66 -3.66
CA ASP A 207 17.42 -0.48 -4.54
C ASP A 207 17.51 -0.04 -6.01
N LEU A 208 16.63 0.86 -6.45
CA LEU A 208 16.63 1.42 -7.80
C LEU A 208 17.92 2.21 -8.08
N ARG A 209 18.34 3.07 -7.15
CA ARG A 209 19.60 3.82 -7.25
C ARG A 209 20.80 2.91 -7.49
N LYS A 210 20.88 1.80 -6.75
CA LYS A 210 21.96 0.81 -6.89
C LYS A 210 21.89 0.08 -8.22
N LYS A 211 20.69 -0.34 -8.61
CA LYS A 211 20.44 -1.05 -9.87
C LYS A 211 20.89 -0.21 -11.06
N LEU A 212 20.40 1.02 -11.15
CA LEU A 212 20.73 1.91 -12.26
C LEU A 212 22.12 2.55 -12.11
N ASN A 213 22.78 2.47 -10.95
CA ASN A 213 24.05 3.17 -10.71
C ASN A 213 23.96 4.68 -11.05
N ILE A 214 22.93 5.34 -10.51
CA ILE A 214 22.47 6.65 -10.97
C ILE A 214 23.51 7.76 -10.84
N ASP A 215 24.37 7.65 -9.83
CA ASP A 215 25.50 8.56 -9.62
C ASP A 215 26.47 8.59 -10.82
N SER A 216 26.37 7.64 -11.76
CA SER A 216 27.20 7.58 -12.96
C SER A 216 26.63 8.32 -14.18
N TYR A 217 25.35 8.66 -14.19
CA TYR A 217 24.72 9.30 -15.34
C TYR A 217 24.93 10.81 -15.32
N LYS A 218 25.19 11.36 -16.51
CA LYS A 218 25.40 12.81 -16.72
C LYS A 218 24.17 13.52 -17.24
N ASN A 219 23.20 12.76 -17.75
CA ASN A 219 21.98 13.30 -18.32
C ASN A 219 20.79 12.42 -17.92
N LEU A 220 19.60 13.05 -17.93
CA LEU A 220 18.35 12.41 -17.55
C LEU A 220 17.89 11.37 -18.59
N ASP A 221 18.21 11.60 -19.85
CA ASP A 221 17.73 10.80 -20.97
C ASP A 221 18.35 9.38 -21.00
N ASP A 222 19.66 9.27 -20.71
CA ASP A 222 20.42 8.04 -20.54
C ASP A 222 19.90 7.24 -19.33
N ALA A 223 19.58 7.94 -18.23
CA ALA A 223 19.05 7.29 -17.04
C ALA A 223 17.67 6.68 -17.29
N ILE A 224 16.81 7.38 -18.05
CA ILE A 224 15.51 6.85 -18.49
C ILE A 224 15.69 5.71 -19.49
N GLU A 225 16.70 5.79 -20.37
CA GLU A 225 17.04 4.72 -21.31
C GLU A 225 17.43 3.43 -20.59
N GLU A 226 18.36 3.49 -19.62
CA GLU A 226 18.72 2.33 -18.80
C GLU A 226 17.52 1.83 -17.99
N TYR A 227 16.74 2.74 -17.42
CA TYR A 227 15.52 2.38 -16.70
C TYR A 227 14.56 1.56 -17.57
N LEU A 228 14.36 1.98 -18.81
CA LEU A 228 13.50 1.27 -19.76
C LEU A 228 14.13 -0.04 -20.27
N ASP A 229 15.46 -0.12 -20.42
CA ASP A 229 16.15 -1.39 -20.73
C ASP A 229 15.97 -2.42 -19.60
N VAL A 230 15.96 -1.93 -18.37
CA VAL A 230 15.77 -2.74 -17.16
C VAL A 230 14.32 -3.19 -16.98
N PHE A 231 13.37 -2.24 -16.99
CA PHE A 231 12.00 -2.49 -16.54
C PHE A 231 11.00 -2.63 -17.68
N GLY A 232 11.34 -2.19 -18.90
CA GLY A 232 10.45 -2.23 -20.05
C GLY A 232 9.09 -1.60 -19.77
N ASP A 233 8.03 -2.33 -20.09
CA ASP A 233 6.64 -1.91 -19.86
C ASP A 233 6.27 -1.78 -18.37
N LYS A 234 6.90 -2.57 -17.50
CA LYS A 234 6.73 -2.46 -16.04
C LYS A 234 7.24 -1.13 -15.49
N GLY A 235 8.12 -0.44 -16.22
CA GLY A 235 8.59 0.89 -15.83
C GLY A 235 7.51 1.97 -15.91
N LEU A 236 6.44 1.76 -16.69
CA LEU A 236 5.37 2.75 -16.90
C LEU A 236 4.36 2.80 -15.74
N MET A 237 4.53 1.92 -14.77
CA MET A 237 3.70 1.88 -13.59
C MET A 237 3.77 3.12 -12.72
N SER A 238 2.63 3.58 -12.20
CA SER A 238 2.55 4.78 -11.37
C SER A 238 3.52 4.77 -10.19
N LEU A 239 3.58 3.66 -9.42
CA LEU A 239 4.50 3.53 -8.28
C LEU A 239 5.97 3.53 -8.73
N ASN A 240 6.28 2.85 -9.84
CA ASN A 240 7.66 2.78 -10.34
C ASN A 240 8.13 4.13 -10.89
N LEU A 241 7.23 4.91 -11.50
CA LEU A 241 7.48 6.28 -11.91
C LEU A 241 7.65 7.23 -10.72
N GLU A 242 6.88 7.04 -9.65
CA GLU A 242 7.00 7.80 -8.38
C GLU A 242 8.36 7.55 -7.71
N ILE A 243 8.79 6.29 -7.67
CA ILE A 243 10.11 5.94 -7.15
C ILE A 243 11.20 6.53 -8.04
N LEU A 244 11.08 6.39 -9.37
CA LEU A 244 12.04 6.94 -10.32
C LEU A 244 12.16 8.47 -10.20
N SER A 245 11.04 9.18 -10.03
CA SER A 245 11.04 10.64 -9.89
C SER A 245 11.73 11.09 -8.60
N GLN A 246 11.47 10.42 -7.47
CA GLN A 246 12.20 10.70 -6.23
C GLN A 246 13.70 10.42 -6.37
N VAL A 247 14.03 9.32 -7.05
CA VAL A 247 15.41 8.84 -7.19
C VAL A 247 16.25 9.75 -8.09
N LEU A 248 15.65 10.25 -9.17
CA LEU A 248 16.28 11.20 -10.10
C LEU A 248 16.14 12.66 -9.63
N GLU A 249 15.41 12.90 -8.53
CA GLU A 249 15.12 14.23 -8.00
C GLU A 249 14.39 15.14 -9.00
N GLU A 250 13.50 14.55 -9.81
CA GLU A 250 12.73 15.23 -10.86
C GLU A 250 11.23 15.19 -10.56
N ASP A 251 10.47 16.06 -11.22
CA ASP A 251 9.02 16.09 -11.09
C ASP A 251 8.37 14.82 -11.69
N TRP A 252 7.36 14.29 -10.99
CA TRP A 252 6.68 13.06 -11.40
C TRP A 252 5.98 13.19 -12.76
N GLU A 253 5.35 14.34 -13.05
CA GLU A 253 4.65 14.54 -14.32
C GLU A 253 5.65 14.58 -15.48
N ASP A 254 6.82 15.20 -15.28
CA ASP A 254 7.89 15.23 -16.28
C ASP A 254 8.51 13.85 -16.50
N ILE A 255 8.85 13.12 -15.43
CA ILE A 255 9.36 11.75 -15.53
C ILE A 255 8.35 10.83 -16.21
N SER A 256 7.09 10.87 -15.77
CA SER A 256 6.03 10.06 -16.37
C SER A 256 5.89 10.33 -17.86
N ARG A 257 5.90 11.60 -18.27
CA ARG A 257 5.80 11.99 -19.68
C ARG A 257 7.03 11.52 -20.47
N MET A 258 8.25 11.75 -19.97
CA MET A 258 9.48 11.39 -20.67
C MET A 258 9.63 9.86 -20.83
N VAL A 259 9.33 9.09 -19.79
CA VAL A 259 9.36 7.62 -19.82
C VAL A 259 8.36 7.10 -20.83
N GLU A 260 7.12 7.59 -20.82
CA GLU A 260 6.08 7.20 -21.78
C GLU A 260 6.48 7.55 -23.23
N GLU A 261 6.90 8.78 -23.49
CA GLU A 261 7.33 9.22 -24.82
C GLU A 261 8.49 8.35 -25.36
N LYS A 262 9.47 8.03 -24.50
CA LYS A 262 10.63 7.21 -24.89
C LYS A 262 10.24 5.75 -25.10
N TYR A 263 9.39 5.20 -24.23
CA TYR A 263 8.87 3.83 -24.40
C TYR A 263 8.08 3.67 -25.70
N GLN A 264 7.19 4.62 -26.03
CA GLN A 264 6.42 4.56 -27.28
C GLN A 264 7.33 4.61 -28.52
N LYS A 265 8.37 5.45 -28.52
CA LYS A 265 9.35 5.47 -29.61
C LYS A 265 10.07 4.12 -29.78
N ILE A 266 10.57 3.54 -28.69
CA ILE A 266 11.23 2.23 -28.71
C ILE A 266 10.28 1.16 -29.25
N LYS A 267 9.01 1.19 -28.83
CA LYS A 267 7.98 0.26 -29.28
C LYS A 267 7.62 0.45 -30.76
N GLU A 268 7.50 1.69 -31.24
CA GLU A 268 7.24 2.00 -32.64
C GLU A 268 8.38 1.54 -33.55
N GLU A 269 9.64 1.81 -33.16
CA GLU A 269 10.82 1.35 -33.91
C GLU A 269 10.88 -0.17 -34.01
N TYR A 270 10.56 -0.85 -32.92
CA TYR A 270 10.42 -2.30 -32.88
C TYR A 270 9.32 -2.80 -33.83
N GLU A 271 8.13 -2.20 -33.77
CA GLU A 271 6.98 -2.63 -34.57
C GLU A 271 7.24 -2.38 -36.05
N LEU A 272 7.88 -1.26 -36.37
CA LEU A 272 8.32 -0.93 -37.72
C LEU A 272 9.33 -1.94 -38.23
N LYS A 273 10.38 -2.27 -37.46
CA LYS A 273 11.37 -3.28 -37.84
C LYS A 273 10.71 -4.63 -38.10
N ARG A 274 9.83 -5.07 -37.20
CA ARG A 274 9.06 -6.30 -37.36
C ARG A 274 8.18 -6.27 -38.62
N LEU A 275 7.54 -5.15 -38.92
CA LEU A 275 6.71 -4.99 -40.12
C LEU A 275 7.56 -4.96 -41.40
N GLU A 276 8.72 -4.31 -41.38
CA GLU A 276 9.68 -4.30 -42.48
C GLU A 276 10.12 -5.74 -42.82
N ASP A 277 10.46 -6.56 -41.81
CA ASP A 277 10.82 -7.96 -41.99
C ASP A 277 9.66 -8.81 -42.57
N GLN A 278 8.41 -8.45 -42.25
CA GLN A 278 7.21 -9.12 -42.80
C GLN A 278 6.89 -8.68 -44.24
N LEU A 279 6.99 -7.38 -44.54
CA LEU A 279 6.62 -6.80 -45.82
C LEU A 279 7.70 -7.02 -46.88
N PHE A 280 8.95 -6.89 -46.48
CA PHE A 280 10.11 -7.08 -47.30
C PHE A 280 10.84 -8.29 -46.73
N LYS A 281 10.73 -9.44 -47.41
CA LYS A 281 11.69 -10.54 -47.20
C LYS A 281 13.07 -9.98 -47.47
N SER A 282 13.74 -9.47 -46.44
CA SER A 282 15.16 -9.26 -46.46
C SER A 282 15.78 -10.62 -46.78
N SER A 283 16.71 -10.65 -47.73
CA SER A 283 17.62 -11.78 -47.82
C SER A 283 18.09 -12.08 -46.39
N PRO A 284 18.11 -13.34 -45.92
CA PRO A 284 18.40 -13.67 -44.53
C PRO A 284 19.59 -12.83 -44.05
N LYS A 285 19.34 -11.89 -43.13
CA LYS A 285 20.41 -11.02 -42.59
C LYS A 285 21.47 -11.91 -41.92
N TYR A 286 20.99 -13.01 -41.35
CA TYR A 286 21.76 -14.09 -40.76
C TYR A 286 21.83 -15.27 -41.72
N ARG A 287 22.84 -16.12 -41.53
CA ARG A 287 23.04 -17.32 -42.35
C ARG A 287 21.86 -18.28 -42.19
N ASP A 288 21.52 -19.01 -43.25
CA ASP A 288 20.43 -19.98 -43.24
C ASP A 288 20.74 -21.22 -42.38
N MET A 289 19.72 -22.05 -42.15
CA MET A 289 19.90 -23.29 -41.38
C MET A 289 20.91 -24.25 -42.03
N GLU A 290 21.10 -24.21 -43.36
CA GLU A 290 22.10 -25.02 -44.06
C GLU A 290 23.53 -24.64 -43.65
N TYR A 291 23.82 -23.35 -43.51
CA TYR A 291 25.07 -22.90 -42.92
C TYR A 291 25.22 -23.34 -41.46
N ILE A 292 24.17 -23.19 -40.64
CA ILE A 292 24.23 -23.58 -39.23
C ILE A 292 24.50 -25.09 -39.06
N ASP A 293 23.86 -25.92 -39.89
CA ASP A 293 24.07 -27.36 -39.91
C ASP A 293 25.50 -27.75 -40.31
N SER A 294 26.25 -26.85 -40.95
CA SER A 294 27.65 -27.05 -41.32
C SER A 294 28.65 -26.66 -40.22
N LEU A 295 28.21 -25.96 -39.18
CA LEU A 295 29.07 -25.49 -38.09
C LEU A 295 29.42 -26.63 -37.13
N SER A 296 30.66 -26.63 -36.64
CA SER A 296 31.01 -27.39 -35.45
C SER A 296 30.32 -26.81 -34.19
N GLY A 297 30.34 -27.56 -33.09
CA GLY A 297 29.78 -27.09 -31.82
C GLY A 297 30.34 -25.73 -31.38
N LEU A 298 31.67 -25.56 -31.46
CA LEU A 298 32.35 -24.31 -31.11
C LEU A 298 31.99 -23.16 -32.07
N GLU A 299 31.93 -23.43 -33.37
CA GLU A 299 31.53 -22.40 -34.35
C GLU A 299 30.06 -22.00 -34.18
N PHE A 300 29.20 -22.92 -33.74
CA PHE A 300 27.82 -22.62 -33.41
C PHE A 300 27.69 -21.75 -32.15
N GLU A 301 28.51 -22.01 -31.13
CA GLU A 301 28.58 -21.14 -29.94
C GLU A 301 29.05 -19.72 -30.31
N ASP A 302 30.08 -19.60 -31.14
CA ASP A 302 30.58 -18.31 -31.61
C ASP A 302 29.54 -17.57 -32.48
N PHE A 303 28.84 -18.30 -33.36
CA PHE A 303 27.71 -17.76 -34.11
C PHE A 303 26.61 -17.20 -33.20
N LEU A 304 26.24 -17.95 -32.15
CA LEU A 304 25.23 -17.51 -31.19
C LEU A 304 25.70 -16.28 -30.40
N LYS A 305 27.00 -16.16 -30.04
CA LYS A 305 27.55 -14.95 -29.43
C LYS A 305 27.32 -13.73 -30.30
N GLU A 306 27.71 -13.82 -31.57
CA GLU A 306 27.53 -12.71 -32.52
C GLU A 306 26.06 -12.37 -32.70
N LEU A 307 25.19 -13.38 -32.83
CA LEU A 307 23.75 -13.21 -32.95
C LEU A 307 23.15 -12.47 -31.73
N PHE A 308 23.54 -12.84 -30.52
CA PHE A 308 23.05 -12.21 -29.30
C PHE A 308 23.59 -10.78 -29.12
N ILE A 309 24.85 -10.52 -29.48
CA ILE A 309 25.42 -9.18 -29.52
C ILE A 309 24.61 -8.28 -30.47
N ASP A 310 24.29 -8.79 -31.66
CA ASP A 310 23.46 -8.09 -32.64
C ASP A 310 22.03 -7.80 -32.13
N PHE A 311 21.51 -8.63 -31.23
CA PHE A 311 20.22 -8.45 -30.56
C PHE A 311 20.30 -7.54 -29.31
N GLY A 312 21.48 -6.98 -29.05
CA GLY A 312 21.72 -6.04 -27.95
C GLY A 312 21.97 -6.70 -26.60
N TYR A 313 22.36 -7.97 -26.57
CA TYR A 313 22.79 -8.66 -25.34
C TYR A 313 24.29 -8.46 -25.10
N LYS A 314 24.67 -8.37 -23.82
CA LYS A 314 26.05 -8.42 -23.37
C LYS A 314 26.46 -9.87 -23.14
N ILE A 315 27.64 -10.27 -23.62
CA ILE A 315 28.21 -11.60 -23.37
C ILE A 315 29.05 -11.53 -22.10
N LYS A 316 28.91 -12.53 -21.21
CA LYS A 316 29.71 -12.67 -20.00
C LYS A 316 30.72 -13.81 -20.19
N ASP A 317 31.99 -13.53 -19.93
CA ASP A 317 33.06 -14.51 -20.08
C ASP A 317 32.88 -15.67 -19.09
N LEU A 318 32.88 -16.90 -19.63
CA LEU A 318 32.95 -18.12 -18.82
C LEU A 318 34.41 -18.41 -18.46
N PRO A 319 34.70 -18.84 -17.22
CA PRO A 319 36.05 -19.26 -16.87
C PRO A 319 36.46 -20.45 -17.75
N TYR A 320 37.64 -20.35 -18.37
CA TYR A 320 38.23 -21.30 -19.33
C TYR A 320 38.36 -22.77 -18.86
N SER A 321 38.00 -23.12 -17.61
CA SER A 321 38.04 -24.50 -17.11
C SER A 321 36.79 -24.88 -16.33
N ASN A 322 36.17 -25.98 -16.79
CA ASN A 322 34.93 -26.60 -16.30
C ASN A 322 33.66 -25.78 -16.51
N ASP A 323 33.20 -25.81 -17.75
CA ASP A 323 31.83 -25.63 -18.21
C ASP A 323 30.89 -26.58 -17.45
N TYR A 324 30.23 -26.07 -16.40
CA TYR A 324 29.20 -26.79 -15.62
C TYR A 324 27.90 -27.04 -16.43
N GLY A 325 27.99 -27.24 -17.75
CA GLY A 325 26.85 -27.30 -18.66
C GLY A 325 26.35 -25.92 -19.12
N ALA A 326 27.25 -24.95 -19.26
CA ALA A 326 26.98 -23.66 -19.88
C ALA A 326 27.99 -23.40 -20.99
N ASP A 327 27.49 -23.01 -22.17
CA ASP A 327 28.33 -22.61 -23.29
C ASP A 327 28.36 -21.09 -23.43
N LEU A 328 27.27 -20.40 -23.06
CA LEU A 328 27.17 -18.93 -23.05
C LEU A 328 26.43 -18.43 -21.82
N ILE A 329 26.79 -17.24 -21.37
CA ILE A 329 25.95 -16.43 -20.49
C ILE A 329 25.72 -15.09 -21.17
N ILE A 330 24.46 -14.75 -21.37
CA ILE A 330 24.04 -13.47 -21.95
C ILE A 330 23.26 -12.66 -20.92
N GLY A 331 23.38 -11.34 -21.00
CA GLY A 331 22.65 -10.41 -20.14
C GLY A 331 22.06 -9.26 -20.93
N LYS A 332 20.84 -8.85 -20.58
CA LYS A 332 20.19 -7.63 -21.06
C LYS A 332 19.34 -7.07 -19.91
N GLY A 333 19.54 -5.80 -19.54
CA GLY A 333 19.11 -5.30 -18.24
C GLY A 333 19.68 -6.12 -17.07
N PHE A 334 18.82 -6.56 -16.15
CA PHE A 334 19.18 -7.41 -15.00
C PHE A 334 18.90 -8.90 -15.18
N GLU A 335 18.40 -9.33 -16.34
CA GLU A 335 18.19 -10.75 -16.59
C GLU A 335 19.45 -11.38 -17.17
N GLU A 336 20.11 -12.24 -16.40
CA GLU A 336 21.14 -13.14 -16.89
C GLU A 336 20.51 -14.46 -17.33
N ILE A 337 20.88 -14.91 -18.53
CA ILE A 337 20.42 -16.16 -19.11
C ILE A 337 21.63 -17.04 -19.38
N VAL A 338 21.64 -18.20 -18.75
CA VAL A 338 22.61 -19.25 -19.08
C VAL A 338 22.09 -20.07 -20.25
N ILE A 339 22.97 -20.32 -21.23
CA ILE A 339 22.63 -21.01 -22.47
C ILE A 339 23.51 -22.24 -22.62
N GLN A 340 22.87 -23.36 -22.94
CA GLN A 340 23.52 -24.53 -23.51
C GLN A 340 23.17 -24.60 -25.01
N ALA A 341 24.18 -24.49 -25.86
CA ALA A 341 24.10 -24.67 -27.30
C ALA A 341 24.37 -26.14 -27.66
N LYS A 342 23.55 -26.74 -28.52
CA LYS A 342 23.76 -28.10 -29.05
C LYS A 342 23.61 -28.11 -30.56
N ASN A 343 24.71 -28.21 -31.30
CA ASN A 343 24.69 -28.40 -32.76
C ASN A 343 24.87 -29.89 -33.13
N TYR A 344 23.76 -30.63 -33.24
CA TYR A 344 23.72 -32.10 -33.32
C TYR A 344 22.97 -32.58 -34.57
N SER A 345 23.31 -33.79 -35.04
CA SER A 345 22.60 -34.46 -36.14
C SER A 345 21.33 -35.22 -35.71
N GLY A 346 21.08 -35.35 -34.41
CA GLY A 346 19.93 -36.05 -33.85
C GLY A 346 19.20 -35.22 -32.80
N ASN A 347 18.11 -35.77 -32.26
CA ASN A 347 17.30 -35.02 -31.30
C ASN A 347 18.02 -34.81 -29.97
N VAL A 348 17.83 -33.63 -29.37
CA VAL A 348 18.42 -33.27 -28.08
C VAL A 348 17.66 -33.97 -26.94
N GLY A 349 18.42 -34.73 -26.15
CA GLY A 349 17.93 -35.50 -25.02
C GLY A 349 17.90 -34.73 -23.70
N ASN A 350 17.35 -35.37 -22.66
CA ASN A 350 17.13 -34.74 -21.36
C ASN A 350 18.41 -34.25 -20.67
N LYS A 351 19.57 -34.81 -21.03
CA LYS A 351 20.86 -34.44 -20.48
C LYS A 351 21.17 -32.95 -20.66
N ALA A 352 20.87 -32.37 -21.83
CA ALA A 352 21.12 -30.94 -22.09
C ALA A 352 20.29 -30.03 -21.17
N ILE A 353 19.06 -30.44 -20.85
CA ILE A 353 18.17 -29.69 -19.95
C ILE A 353 18.73 -29.74 -18.52
N GLN A 354 19.17 -30.92 -18.06
CA GLN A 354 19.74 -31.09 -16.72
C GLN A 354 21.06 -30.35 -16.54
N GLU A 355 21.89 -30.32 -17.60
CA GLU A 355 23.14 -29.56 -17.65
C GLU A 355 22.86 -28.07 -17.46
N VAL A 356 21.97 -27.48 -18.25
CA VAL A 356 21.71 -26.04 -18.16
C VAL A 356 20.99 -25.63 -16.87
N VAL A 357 20.14 -26.51 -16.30
CA VAL A 357 19.53 -26.28 -14.98
C VAL A 357 20.61 -26.23 -13.89
N SER A 358 21.58 -27.14 -13.96
CA SER A 358 22.71 -27.16 -13.02
C SER A 358 23.58 -25.90 -13.18
N ALA A 359 23.83 -25.51 -14.43
CA ALA A 359 24.58 -24.30 -14.74
C ALA A 359 23.89 -23.03 -14.24
N LYS A 360 22.56 -22.94 -14.39
CA LYS A 360 21.75 -21.81 -13.89
C LYS A 360 21.97 -21.59 -12.40
N VAL A 361 21.92 -22.67 -11.62
CA VAL A 361 22.15 -22.62 -10.17
C VAL A 361 23.59 -22.24 -9.85
N TYR A 362 24.56 -22.80 -10.57
CA TYR A 362 25.98 -22.54 -10.35
C TYR A 362 26.36 -21.07 -10.63
N TYR A 363 25.97 -20.56 -11.80
CA TYR A 363 26.27 -19.20 -12.24
C TYR A 363 25.30 -18.15 -11.69
N LYS A 364 24.23 -18.59 -10.99
CA LYS A 364 23.19 -17.73 -10.39
C LYS A 364 22.44 -16.87 -11.41
N CYS A 365 22.18 -17.42 -12.58
CA CYS A 365 21.42 -16.75 -13.64
C CYS A 365 19.90 -16.86 -13.39
N ASP A 366 19.14 -15.87 -13.86
CA ASP A 366 17.68 -15.78 -13.66
C ASP A 366 16.91 -16.80 -14.50
N LYS A 367 17.40 -17.06 -15.73
CA LYS A 367 16.79 -17.99 -16.68
C LYS A 367 17.81 -18.97 -17.24
N ALA A 368 17.30 -20.09 -17.76
CA ALA A 368 18.08 -21.10 -18.45
C ALA A 368 17.48 -21.34 -19.84
N MET A 369 18.35 -21.62 -20.80
CA MET A 369 17.95 -21.81 -22.19
C MET A 369 18.78 -22.91 -22.85
N VAL A 370 18.13 -23.74 -23.65
CA VAL A 370 18.83 -24.63 -24.58
C VAL A 370 18.51 -24.18 -26.00
N ILE A 371 19.54 -24.08 -26.86
CA ILE A 371 19.40 -23.74 -28.27
C ILE A 371 20.00 -24.86 -29.10
N THR A 372 19.31 -25.28 -30.15
CA THR A 372 19.80 -26.32 -31.06
C THR A 372 19.41 -26.08 -32.51
N ASN A 373 20.18 -26.61 -33.45
CA ASN A 373 19.83 -26.68 -34.86
C ASN A 373 18.87 -27.85 -35.20
N SER A 374 18.51 -28.65 -34.19
CA SER A 374 17.72 -29.88 -34.30
C SER A 374 16.43 -29.77 -33.48
N TYR A 375 15.81 -30.90 -33.12
CA TYR A 375 14.59 -30.95 -32.32
C TYR A 375 14.81 -31.63 -30.97
N TYR A 376 13.93 -31.37 -30.01
CA TYR A 376 13.99 -32.00 -28.69
C TYR A 376 13.24 -33.34 -28.64
N THR A 377 13.71 -34.24 -27.80
CA THR A 377 12.91 -35.42 -27.41
C THR A 377 11.72 -35.01 -26.54
N GLN A 378 10.61 -35.76 -26.60
CA GLN A 378 9.43 -35.50 -25.76
C GLN A 378 9.74 -35.45 -24.26
N ASN A 379 10.72 -36.23 -23.80
CA ASN A 379 11.16 -36.19 -22.40
C ASN A 379 11.94 -34.92 -22.06
N ALA A 380 12.74 -34.39 -22.99
CA ALA A 380 13.44 -33.13 -22.82
C ALA A 380 12.45 -31.95 -22.75
N ILE A 381 11.44 -31.92 -23.63
CA ILE A 381 10.38 -30.90 -23.62
C ILE A 381 9.65 -30.89 -22.27
N LYS A 382 9.21 -32.05 -21.79
CA LYS A 382 8.55 -32.16 -20.48
C LYS A 382 9.45 -31.68 -19.34
N THR A 383 10.73 -32.07 -19.35
CA THR A 383 11.65 -31.65 -18.29
C THR A 383 11.91 -30.15 -18.34
N ALA A 384 12.00 -29.56 -19.53
CA ALA A 384 12.16 -28.12 -19.70
C ALA A 384 10.96 -27.34 -19.18
N GLN A 385 9.74 -27.80 -19.45
CA GLN A 385 8.50 -27.21 -18.91
C GLN A 385 8.49 -27.23 -17.37
N GLU A 386 8.81 -28.37 -16.76
CA GLU A 386 8.83 -28.51 -15.29
C GLU A 386 9.96 -27.71 -14.62
N SER A 387 11.06 -27.44 -15.34
CA SER A 387 12.23 -26.72 -14.81
C SER A 387 12.30 -25.24 -15.23
N GLY A 388 11.35 -24.77 -16.03
CA GLY A 388 11.34 -23.40 -16.56
C GLY A 388 12.51 -23.10 -17.50
N VAL A 389 13.00 -24.09 -18.24
CA VAL A 389 14.06 -23.93 -19.24
C VAL A 389 13.42 -23.57 -20.58
N ILE A 390 13.93 -22.50 -21.20
CA ILE A 390 13.47 -22.06 -22.52
C ILE A 390 14.11 -22.96 -23.58
N LEU A 391 13.31 -23.41 -24.53
CA LEU A 391 13.76 -24.23 -25.65
C LEU A 391 13.69 -23.42 -26.94
N ILE A 392 14.76 -23.49 -27.73
CA ILE A 392 14.80 -22.96 -29.10
C ILE A 392 15.25 -24.12 -29.99
N ASP A 393 14.28 -24.74 -30.65
CA ASP A 393 14.56 -25.79 -31.61
C ASP A 393 14.86 -25.22 -32.99
N ARG A 394 15.03 -26.10 -33.98
CA ARG A 394 15.31 -25.73 -35.36
C ARG A 394 14.33 -24.71 -35.93
N ASP A 395 13.03 -24.92 -35.75
CA ASP A 395 11.99 -24.10 -36.37
C ASP A 395 11.94 -22.73 -35.68
N GLU A 396 12.12 -22.70 -34.36
CA GLU A 396 12.24 -21.43 -33.63
C GLU A 396 13.53 -20.68 -33.98
N LEU A 397 14.66 -21.37 -34.11
CA LEU A 397 15.92 -20.76 -34.50
C LEU A 397 15.83 -20.19 -35.91
N GLU A 398 15.29 -20.96 -36.88
CA GLU A 398 15.06 -20.47 -38.25
C GLU A 398 14.15 -19.23 -38.25
N LYS A 399 13.11 -19.23 -37.43
CA LYS A 399 12.25 -18.07 -37.26
C LYS A 399 13.00 -16.86 -36.70
N ILE A 400 13.80 -17.03 -35.65
CA ILE A 400 14.62 -15.96 -35.05
C ILE A 400 15.60 -15.36 -36.07
N LEU A 401 16.21 -16.21 -36.91
CA LEU A 401 17.14 -15.77 -37.95
C LEU A 401 16.44 -14.96 -39.04
N ASN A 402 15.22 -15.33 -39.38
CA ASN A 402 14.40 -14.61 -40.35
C ASN A 402 13.83 -13.30 -39.78
N GLU A 403 13.49 -13.26 -38.49
CA GLU A 403 12.90 -12.09 -37.80
C GLU A 403 13.95 -11.10 -37.27
N GLY A 404 15.25 -11.46 -37.27
CA GLY A 404 16.36 -10.60 -36.89
C GLY A 404 16.24 -9.95 -35.49
N SER A 405 15.49 -10.61 -34.60
CA SER A 405 15.19 -10.20 -33.24
C SER A 405 14.67 -11.39 -32.42
N MET A 406 14.76 -11.30 -31.09
CA MET A 406 14.32 -12.37 -30.20
C MET A 406 13.57 -11.81 -28.98
N TYR A 407 12.39 -12.35 -28.70
CA TYR A 407 11.50 -11.88 -27.62
C TYR A 407 11.25 -12.97 -26.59
N PHE A 408 12.03 -12.94 -25.52
CA PHE A 408 11.99 -13.96 -24.47
C PHE A 408 10.62 -14.04 -23.76
N ASN A 409 9.92 -12.93 -23.58
CA ASN A 409 8.59 -12.93 -22.94
C ASN A 409 7.49 -13.60 -23.79
N SER A 410 7.72 -13.80 -25.09
CA SER A 410 6.79 -14.54 -25.97
C SER A 410 7.07 -16.05 -26.00
N LEU A 411 8.20 -16.50 -25.42
CA LEU A 411 8.66 -17.89 -25.43
C LEU A 411 8.39 -18.63 -24.10
N VAL A 412 7.77 -17.95 -23.13
CA VAL A 412 7.44 -18.47 -21.80
C VAL A 412 5.92 -18.73 -21.66
N SER A 413 5.16 -18.70 -22.75
CA SER A 413 3.71 -18.95 -22.74
C SER A 413 3.33 -20.42 -22.61
#